data_AF-A0A9D3N1K3-F1
#
_entry.id   AF-A0A9D3N1K3-F1
#
_cell.length_a   1.000
_cell.length_b   1.000
_cell.length_c   1.000
_cell.angle_alpha   90.00
_cell.angle_beta   90.00
_cell.angle_gamma   90.00
#
_symmetry.space_group_name_H-M   'P 1'
#
loop_
_entity.id
_entity.type
_entity.pdbx_description
1 polymer ?
#
loop_
_entity_poly.entity_id
_entity_poly.type
_entity_poly.pdbx_seq_one_letter_code
_entity_poly.pdbx_strand_id
1 'polypeptide(L)'
;MHEFTNRVEYVKQDRNCTLKMNQLRKKDSGEYRLRVVYTSNRISGRPGVVLNVTDLQVRLSHYAGSSEERTTVTLSCITSCTLSNSPTYLWYKNGQPVTDKLTKHNKLYLFFSEDAGNYSCAVKGREDLRSPEQTVRRENQSLSRRLW
;
A
#
# COMPACT_ATOMS: atom_id res chain seq x y z
N MET A 1 -12.82 21.03 15.50
CA MET A 1 -11.83 20.82 14.41
C MET A 1 -10.61 20.11 15.02
N HIS A 2 -10.68 18.78 15.15
CA HIS A 2 -9.65 17.97 15.85
C HIS A 2 -8.87 17.06 14.89
N GLU A 3 -9.10 17.19 13.59
CA GLU A 3 -8.64 16.21 12.60
C GLU A 3 -7.12 16.09 12.50
N PHE A 4 -6.40 17.17 12.81
CA PHE A 4 -4.93 17.26 12.71
C PHE A 4 -4.25 17.44 14.08
N THR A 5 -5.02 17.48 15.17
CA THR A 5 -4.47 17.67 16.52
C THR A 5 -3.41 16.61 16.83
N ASN A 6 -2.25 17.05 17.32
CA ASN A 6 -1.07 16.22 17.65
C ASN A 6 -0.41 15.48 16.49
N ARG A 7 -0.84 15.72 15.24
CA ARG A 7 -0.27 15.05 14.05
C ARG A 7 0.46 15.99 13.10
N VAL A 8 0.37 17.31 13.33
CA VAL A 8 1.04 18.31 12.49
C VAL A 8 1.99 19.16 13.31
N GLU A 9 3.14 19.46 12.73
CA GLU A 9 4.19 20.28 13.31
C GLU A 9 4.65 21.29 12.27
N TYR A 10 4.76 22.55 12.67
CA TYR A 10 5.40 23.57 11.83
C TYR A 10 6.91 23.50 12.05
N VAL A 11 7.64 23.12 11.00
CA VAL A 11 9.10 23.02 11.05
C VAL A 11 9.68 24.37 10.69
N LYS A 12 10.12 25.11 11.71
CA LYS A 12 10.75 26.42 11.54
C LYS A 12 12.20 26.22 11.09
N GLN A 13 12.45 26.44 9.81
CA GLN A 13 13.78 26.62 9.23
C GLN A 13 13.80 27.97 8.52
N ASP A 14 14.95 28.65 8.50
CA ASP A 14 15.06 30.01 7.96
C ASP A 14 14.41 30.13 6.58
N ARG A 15 13.38 30.99 6.50
CA ARG A 15 12.53 31.26 5.31
C ARG A 15 11.73 30.09 4.75
N ASN A 16 11.74 28.90 5.38
CA ASN A 16 10.94 27.75 4.95
C ASN A 16 9.63 27.63 5.74
N CYS A 17 8.52 27.53 5.02
CA CYS A 17 7.18 27.31 5.59
C CYS A 17 6.79 25.84 5.50
N THR A 18 7.57 24.96 6.14
CA THR A 18 7.37 23.51 6.06
C THR A 18 6.38 23.02 7.10
N LEU A 19 5.32 22.33 6.65
CA LEU A 19 4.41 21.59 7.53
C LEU A 19 4.80 20.10 7.50
N LYS A 20 5.15 19.54 8.65
CA LYS A 20 5.37 18.11 8.81
C LYS A 20 4.09 17.47 9.34
N MET A 21 3.61 16.43 8.69
CA MET A 21 2.45 15.66 9.12
C MET A 21 2.86 14.21 9.41
N ASN A 22 2.55 13.74 10.61
CA ASN A 22 2.83 12.39 11.10
C ASN A 22 1.54 11.57 11.13
N GLN A 23 1.67 10.23 11.14
CA GLN A 23 0.53 9.31 11.24
C GLN A 23 -0.56 9.62 10.20
N LEU A 24 -0.16 9.62 8.93
CA LEU A 24 -1.05 9.86 7.79
C LEU A 24 -2.16 8.82 7.73
N ARG A 25 -3.36 9.26 7.34
CA ARG A 25 -4.54 8.43 7.12
C ARG A 25 -5.06 8.67 5.72
N LYS A 26 -5.77 7.69 5.13
CA LYS A 26 -6.41 7.84 3.82
C LYS A 26 -7.21 9.13 3.66
N LYS A 27 -7.98 9.50 4.68
CA LYS A 27 -8.80 10.72 4.70
C LYS A 27 -8.00 12.03 4.76
N ASP A 28 -6.71 11.98 5.07
CA ASP A 28 -5.83 13.14 4.97
C ASP A 28 -5.38 13.37 3.51
N SER A 29 -5.77 12.55 2.55
CA SER A 29 -5.51 12.82 1.13
C SER A 29 -6.27 14.06 0.66
N GLY A 30 -5.63 14.88 -0.17
CA GLY A 30 -6.21 16.11 -0.67
C GLY A 30 -5.18 17.14 -1.13
N GLU A 31 -5.66 18.29 -1.57
CA GLU A 31 -4.80 19.41 -1.93
C GLU A 31 -4.60 20.34 -0.72
N TYR A 32 -3.35 20.51 -0.31
CA TYR A 32 -2.93 21.38 0.78
C TYR A 32 -2.36 22.68 0.23
N ARG A 33 -2.76 23.81 0.82
CA ARG A 33 -2.27 25.14 0.41
C ARG A 33 -1.75 25.89 1.62
N LEU A 34 -0.57 26.48 1.47
CA LEU A 34 -0.07 27.46 2.44
C LEU A 34 -0.95 28.71 2.35
N ARG A 35 -1.48 29.16 3.47
CA ARG A 35 -2.21 30.43 3.57
C ARG A 35 -1.45 31.36 4.51
N VAL A 36 -1.06 32.52 3.99
CA VAL A 36 -0.45 33.61 4.76
C VAL A 36 -1.52 34.66 5.02
N VAL A 37 -1.69 35.03 6.29
CA VAL A 37 -2.68 36.01 6.74
C VAL A 37 -1.96 37.16 7.40
N TYR A 38 -2.22 38.40 6.97
CA TYR A 38 -1.70 39.61 7.58
C TYR A 38 -2.79 40.68 7.61
N THR A 39 -2.91 41.40 8.73
CA THR A 39 -3.89 42.47 9.04
C THR A 39 -5.25 42.40 8.32
N SER A 40 -5.34 42.78 7.05
CA SER A 40 -6.57 42.82 6.24
C SER A 40 -6.59 41.91 5.00
N ASN A 41 -5.52 41.17 4.70
CA ASN A 41 -5.40 40.36 3.49
C ASN A 41 -5.05 38.89 3.75
N ARG A 42 -5.40 38.03 2.79
CA ARG A 42 -5.16 36.59 2.83
C ARG A 42 -4.65 36.13 1.48
N ILE A 43 -3.43 35.62 1.46
CA ILE A 43 -2.81 35.04 0.25
C ILE A 43 -2.73 33.53 0.43
N SER A 44 -3.14 32.78 -0.59
CA SER A 44 -2.94 31.34 -0.67
C SER A 44 -1.91 31.02 -1.75
N GLY A 45 -0.91 30.20 -1.41
CA GLY A 45 0.02 29.65 -2.39
C GLY A 45 -0.72 28.81 -3.44
N ARG A 46 -0.35 28.96 -4.71
CA ARG A 46 -0.89 28.20 -5.85
C ARG A 46 0.28 27.80 -6.79
N PRO A 47 0.30 26.58 -7.35
CA PRO A 47 -0.63 25.47 -7.09
C PRO A 47 -0.47 24.92 -5.66
N GLY A 48 -1.50 24.23 -5.16
CA GLY A 48 -1.37 23.50 -3.89
C GLY A 48 -0.53 22.23 -4.03
N VAL A 49 -0.16 21.66 -2.89
CA VAL A 49 0.52 20.37 -2.80
C VAL A 49 -0.53 19.28 -2.69
N VAL A 50 -0.55 18.35 -3.64
CA VAL A 50 -1.46 17.19 -3.60
C VAL A 50 -0.82 16.06 -2.80
N LEU A 51 -1.46 15.68 -1.69
CA LEU A 51 -1.08 14.52 -0.90
C LEU A 51 -2.00 13.36 -1.23
N ASN A 52 -1.43 12.22 -1.62
CA ASN A 52 -2.15 10.97 -1.82
C ASN A 52 -1.66 9.92 -0.82
N VAL A 53 -2.52 9.55 0.13
CA VAL A 53 -2.20 8.53 1.14
C VAL A 53 -2.78 7.19 0.69
N THR A 54 -1.89 6.26 0.35
CA THR A 54 -2.25 4.97 -0.24
C THR A 54 -1.61 3.85 0.56
N ASP A 55 -2.26 2.68 0.57
CA ASP A 55 -1.77 1.50 1.28
C ASP A 55 -1.21 0.46 0.31
N LEU A 56 -0.41 -0.46 0.83
CA LEU A 56 -0.07 -1.69 0.11
C LEU A 56 -1.31 -2.60 0.03
N GLN A 57 -1.46 -3.29 -1.10
CA GLN A 57 -2.47 -4.33 -1.30
C GLN A 57 -1.85 -5.54 -1.97
N VAL A 58 -2.27 -6.73 -1.55
CA VAL A 58 -1.96 -7.96 -2.28
C VAL A 58 -3.05 -8.22 -3.30
N ARG A 59 -2.68 -8.49 -4.55
CA ARG A 59 -3.59 -8.91 -5.60
C ARG A 59 -3.17 -10.24 -6.21
N LEU A 60 -4.15 -11.08 -6.47
CA LEU A 60 -4.01 -12.24 -7.34
C LEU A 60 -3.85 -11.75 -8.78
N SER A 61 -2.73 -12.11 -9.41
CA SER A 61 -2.42 -11.66 -10.77
C SER A 61 -2.68 -12.75 -11.82
N HIS A 62 -2.36 -14.02 -11.52
CA HIS A 62 -2.54 -15.13 -12.47
C HIS A 62 -2.73 -16.46 -11.77
N TYR A 63 -3.56 -17.31 -12.39
CA TYR A 63 -3.65 -18.75 -12.20
C TYR A 63 -3.22 -19.43 -13.50
N ALA A 64 -2.26 -20.35 -13.45
CA ALA A 64 -1.88 -21.15 -14.61
C ALA A 64 -1.69 -22.62 -14.21
N GLY A 65 -2.43 -23.53 -14.86
CA GLY A 65 -2.37 -24.97 -14.62
C GLY A 65 -3.47 -25.72 -15.37
N SER A 66 -3.24 -27.00 -15.64
CA SER A 66 -4.21 -27.91 -16.29
C SER A 66 -4.93 -28.84 -15.31
N SER A 67 -4.51 -28.89 -14.04
CA SER A 67 -5.10 -29.68 -12.96
C SER A 67 -4.88 -29.01 -11.60
N GLU A 68 -5.59 -29.48 -10.58
CA GLU A 68 -5.54 -28.94 -9.21
C GLU A 68 -4.12 -28.95 -8.61
N GLU A 69 -3.32 -29.98 -8.88
CA GLU A 69 -1.93 -30.11 -8.39
C GLU A 69 -0.92 -29.24 -9.15
N ARG A 70 -1.23 -28.80 -10.37
CA ARG A 70 -0.30 -28.05 -11.23
C ARG A 70 -0.67 -26.58 -11.37
N THR A 71 -1.54 -26.07 -10.50
CA THR A 71 -1.94 -24.66 -10.53
C THR A 71 -0.91 -23.80 -9.82
N THR A 72 -0.24 -22.96 -10.58
CA THR A 72 0.63 -21.90 -10.07
C THR A 72 -0.18 -20.64 -9.82
N VAL A 73 0.11 -19.97 -8.71
CA VAL A 73 -0.53 -18.70 -8.33
C VAL A 73 0.54 -17.63 -8.21
N THR A 74 0.30 -16.48 -8.84
CA THR A 74 1.17 -15.32 -8.68
C THR A 74 0.45 -14.23 -7.91
N LEU A 75 1.00 -13.86 -6.76
CA LEU A 75 0.58 -12.69 -5.99
C LEU A 75 1.43 -11.49 -6.35
N SER A 76 0.82 -10.31 -6.39
CA SER A 76 1.51 -9.03 -6.59
C SER A 76 1.21 -8.10 -5.43
N CYS A 77 2.25 -7.53 -4.83
CA CYS A 77 2.15 -6.45 -3.87
C CYS A 77 2.10 -5.13 -4.63
N ILE A 78 1.00 -4.38 -4.52
CA ILE A 78 0.80 -3.15 -5.27
C ILE A 78 0.60 -1.97 -4.34
N THR A 79 1.04 -0.81 -4.81
CA THR A 79 0.71 0.49 -4.22
C THR A 79 0.67 1.52 -5.35
N SER A 80 -0.16 2.54 -5.20
CA SER A 80 -0.14 3.73 -6.04
C SER A 80 0.81 4.81 -5.50
N CYS A 81 1.51 4.54 -4.39
CA CYS A 81 2.58 5.40 -3.89
C CYS A 81 3.82 5.28 -4.79
N THR A 82 4.41 6.42 -5.16
CA THR A 82 5.69 6.45 -5.87
C THR A 82 6.81 6.13 -4.88
N LEU A 83 7.15 4.84 -4.76
CA LEU A 83 8.24 4.39 -3.92
C LEU A 83 9.59 4.75 -4.56
N SER A 84 10.44 5.48 -3.84
CA SER A 84 11.80 5.79 -4.29
C SER A 84 12.70 4.55 -4.26
N ASN A 85 13.69 4.47 -5.15
CA ASN A 85 14.78 3.48 -5.12
C ASN A 85 14.33 2.01 -5.13
N SER A 86 13.76 1.52 -6.24
CA SER A 86 13.52 0.09 -6.54
C SER A 86 13.25 -0.76 -5.28
N PRO A 87 12.07 -0.58 -4.64
CA PRO A 87 11.81 -1.09 -3.30
C PRO A 87 11.95 -2.61 -3.22
N THR A 88 12.45 -3.09 -2.09
CA THR A 88 12.43 -4.52 -1.76
C THR A 88 11.13 -4.84 -1.04
N TYR A 89 10.36 -5.77 -1.59
CA TYR A 89 9.11 -6.26 -0.99
C TYR A 89 9.37 -7.50 -0.13
N LEU A 90 8.74 -7.53 1.04
CA LEU A 90 8.74 -8.66 1.96
C LEU A 90 7.35 -9.28 1.97
N TRP A 91 7.28 -10.60 2.04
CA TRP A 91 6.03 -11.36 2.04
C TRP A 91 5.85 -12.10 3.35
N TYR A 92 4.60 -12.21 3.78
CA TYR A 92 4.21 -12.92 4.98
C TYR A 92 3.07 -13.89 4.65
N LYS A 93 3.14 -15.10 5.20
CA LYS A 93 2.07 -16.11 5.19
C LYS A 93 1.61 -16.34 6.63
N ASN A 94 0.33 -16.09 6.91
CA ASN A 94 -0.27 -16.22 8.25
C ASN A 94 0.55 -15.47 9.32
N GLY A 95 0.99 -14.25 8.98
CA GLY A 95 1.82 -13.39 9.84
C GLY A 95 3.32 -13.72 9.87
N GLN A 96 3.76 -14.88 9.36
CA GLN A 96 5.16 -15.31 9.37
C GLN A 96 5.89 -14.95 8.07
N PRO A 97 7.17 -14.55 8.11
CA PRO A 97 7.93 -14.24 6.90
C PRO A 97 8.02 -15.43 5.95
N VAL A 98 7.91 -15.18 4.64
CA VAL A 98 8.13 -16.17 3.59
C VAL A 98 9.60 -16.12 3.15
N THR A 99 10.33 -17.22 3.30
CA THR A 99 11.78 -17.29 2.98
C THR A 99 12.13 -18.38 1.97
N ASP A 100 11.23 -19.33 1.75
CA ASP A 100 11.43 -20.56 0.98
C ASP A 100 10.72 -20.54 -0.38
N LYS A 101 10.19 -19.38 -0.80
CA LYS A 101 9.45 -19.21 -2.05
C LYS A 101 10.14 -18.24 -2.98
N LEU A 102 9.92 -18.42 -4.28
CA LEU A 102 10.45 -17.53 -5.29
C LEU A 102 9.73 -16.17 -5.23
N THR A 103 10.50 -15.11 -5.08
CA THR A 103 10.04 -13.72 -5.17
C THR A 103 10.80 -12.98 -6.26
N LYS A 104 10.09 -12.19 -7.09
CA LYS A 104 10.72 -11.34 -8.11
C LYS A 104 10.01 -9.99 -8.16
N HIS A 105 10.77 -8.90 -7.98
CA HIS A 105 10.23 -7.55 -7.85
C HIS A 105 9.14 -7.48 -6.75
N ASN A 106 7.91 -7.15 -7.12
CA ASN A 106 6.76 -7.09 -6.23
C ASN A 106 5.91 -8.37 -6.29
N LYS A 107 6.41 -9.48 -6.84
CA LYS A 107 5.67 -10.72 -7.05
C LYS A 107 6.15 -11.86 -6.19
N LEU A 108 5.21 -12.70 -5.74
CA LEU A 108 5.43 -13.97 -5.06
C LEU A 108 4.79 -15.10 -5.88
N TYR A 109 5.55 -16.17 -6.10
CA TYR A 109 5.13 -17.33 -6.87
C TYR A 109 4.86 -18.50 -5.93
N LEU A 110 3.67 -19.10 -6.05
CA LEU A 110 3.14 -20.14 -5.17
C LEU A 110 2.64 -21.34 -5.96
N PHE A 111 2.63 -22.51 -5.32
CA PHE A 111 1.98 -23.73 -5.81
C PHE A 111 0.71 -23.99 -5.00
N PHE A 112 -0.44 -23.94 -5.67
CA PHE A 112 -1.73 -23.84 -5.01
C PHE A 112 -2.07 -25.01 -4.07
N SER A 113 -1.59 -26.22 -4.38
CA SER A 113 -1.79 -27.43 -3.58
C SER A 113 -1.20 -27.33 -2.17
N GLU A 114 -0.11 -26.58 -2.00
CA GLU A 114 0.69 -26.53 -0.76
C GLU A 114 0.65 -25.14 -0.09
N ASP A 115 0.30 -24.12 -0.86
CA ASP A 115 0.47 -22.71 -0.47
C ASP A 115 -0.83 -22.00 -0.11
N ALA A 116 -1.87 -22.73 0.32
CA ALA A 116 -3.05 -22.12 0.90
C ALA A 116 -2.67 -21.34 2.18
N GLY A 117 -3.27 -20.15 2.35
CA GLY A 117 -3.03 -19.30 3.51
C GLY A 117 -3.38 -17.83 3.27
N ASN A 118 -3.18 -17.02 4.30
CA ASN A 118 -3.37 -15.58 4.24
C ASN A 118 -2.05 -14.88 3.97
N TYR A 119 -2.00 -14.08 2.91
CA TYR A 119 -0.78 -13.41 2.47
C TYR A 119 -0.87 -11.91 2.65
N SER A 120 0.15 -11.32 3.26
CA SER A 120 0.35 -9.87 3.30
C SER A 120 1.76 -9.53 2.82
N CYS A 121 1.97 -8.28 2.44
CA CYS A 121 3.26 -7.78 2.01
C CYS A 121 3.62 -6.46 2.70
N ALA A 122 4.92 -6.18 2.80
CA ALA A 122 5.46 -4.92 3.29
C ALA A 122 6.65 -4.48 2.43
N VAL A 123 7.11 -3.24 2.61
CA VAL A 123 8.36 -2.76 2.03
C VAL A 123 9.45 -2.82 3.10
N LYS A 124 10.65 -3.27 2.72
CA LYS A 124 11.80 -3.34 3.63
C LYS A 124 12.10 -1.96 4.25
N GLY A 125 12.27 -1.90 5.57
CA GLY A 125 12.42 -0.67 6.35
C GLY A 125 11.10 0.04 6.70
N ARG A 126 9.95 -0.55 6.35
CA ARG A 126 8.57 -0.14 6.69
C ARG A 126 7.70 -1.38 6.97
N GLU A 127 8.27 -2.36 7.67
CA GLU A 127 7.64 -3.64 8.01
C GLU A 127 6.41 -3.50 8.91
N ASP A 128 6.28 -2.36 9.59
CA ASP A 128 5.13 -1.94 10.37
C ASP A 128 3.91 -1.59 9.51
N LEU A 129 4.13 -1.21 8.25
CA LEU A 129 3.10 -0.83 7.29
C LEU A 129 2.73 -2.01 6.38
N ARG A 130 2.30 -3.13 6.97
CA ARG A 130 1.86 -4.30 6.20
C ARG A 130 0.55 -4.03 5.47
N SER A 131 0.42 -4.59 4.28
CA SER A 131 -0.87 -4.66 3.60
C SER A 131 -1.89 -5.46 4.44
N PRO A 132 -3.19 -5.24 4.22
CA PRO A 132 -4.20 -6.22 4.61
C PRO A 132 -3.88 -7.61 4.05
N GLU A 133 -4.37 -8.64 4.73
CA GLU A 133 -4.20 -10.02 4.29
C GLU A 133 -5.13 -10.36 3.12
N GLN A 134 -4.58 -11.02 2.11
CA GLN A 134 -5.31 -11.65 1.02
C GLN A 134 -5.29 -13.16 1.22
N THR A 135 -6.47 -13.75 1.43
CA THR A 135 -6.60 -15.20 1.51
C THR A 135 -6.41 -15.81 0.12
N VAL A 136 -5.47 -16.75 0.05
CA VAL A 136 -5.30 -17.69 -1.06
C VAL A 136 -5.92 -19.01 -0.61
N ARG A 137 -7.10 -19.29 -1.13
CA ARG A 137 -7.85 -20.53 -0.89
C ARG A 137 -8.45 -20.99 -2.21
N ARG A 138 -8.85 -22.26 -2.27
CA ARG A 138 -9.73 -22.75 -3.33
C ARG A 138 -11.00 -21.91 -3.36
N GLU A 139 -11.16 -21.05 -4.36
CA GLU A 139 -12.50 -20.67 -4.79
C GLU A 139 -12.97 -21.76 -5.76
N ASN A 140 -14.11 -22.37 -5.46
CA ASN A 140 -14.78 -23.22 -6.43
C ASN A 140 -15.00 -22.37 -7.69
N GLN A 141 -14.35 -22.72 -8.80
CA GLN A 141 -14.54 -22.11 -10.12
C GLN A 141 -15.99 -22.21 -10.63
N SER A 142 -16.94 -22.67 -9.81
CA SER A 142 -18.36 -22.82 -10.13
C SER A 142 -19.19 -21.54 -9.97
N LEU A 143 -18.68 -20.46 -9.35
CA LEU A 143 -19.48 -19.24 -9.13
C LEU A 143 -19.15 -18.06 -10.05
N SER A 144 -18.11 -18.14 -10.89
CA SER A 144 -17.83 -17.11 -11.93
C SER A 144 -18.24 -17.53 -13.34
N ARG A 145 -18.71 -18.77 -13.54
CA ARG A 145 -19.25 -19.27 -14.82
C ARG A 145 -20.78 -19.15 -14.95
N ARG A 146 -21.45 -18.51 -14.00
CA ARG A 146 -22.87 -18.16 -14.11
C ARG A 146 -23.03 -16.66 -14.01
N LEU A 147 -22.75 -15.97 -15.10
CA LEU A 147 -23.39 -14.73 -15.54
C LEU A 147 -22.87 -14.53 -16.98
N TRP A 148 -23.81 -14.40 -17.91
CA TRP A 148 -23.71 -14.63 -19.37
C TRP A 148 -23.79 -16.10 -19.78
#